data_AF-A0A9E0XPW8-F1
#
_entry.id   AF-A0A9E0XPW8-F1
#
_cell.length_a   1.000
_cell.length_b   1.000
_cell.length_c   1.000
_cell.angle_alpha   90.00
_cell.angle_beta   90.00
_cell.angle_gamma   90.00
#
_symmetry.space_group_name_H-M   'P 1'
#
loop_
_entity.id
_entity.type
_entity.pdbx_description
1 polymer ?
#
loop_
_entity_poly.entity_id
_entity_poly.type
_entity_poly.pdbx_seq_one_letter_code
_entity_poly.pdbx_strand_id
1 'polypeptide(L)'
;MKISNDERENGRTSREPHADGRDGKQRAKARRTAVQETFVNPVRVFDEITRVDAEAMVRNVFVFRKFTIPDDKALVMEVYERNGGRHQRFEIENSRLVGAREMDELKIE
;
A
#
# COMPACT_ATOMS: atom_id res chain seq x y z
N MET A 1 -2.88 8.28 -3.40
CA MET A 1 -3.09 7.02 -2.64
C MET A 1 -3.92 6.08 -3.47
N LYS A 2 -3.73 4.77 -3.32
CA LYS A 2 -4.43 3.76 -4.12
C LYS A 2 -4.72 2.51 -3.32
N ILE A 3 -5.78 1.80 -3.65
CA ILE A 3 -6.02 0.43 -3.18
C ILE A 3 -5.33 -0.50 -4.18
N SER A 4 -4.40 -1.33 -3.69
CA SER A 4 -3.61 -2.28 -4.49
C SER A 4 -3.61 -3.65 -3.81
N ASN A 5 -3.21 -4.69 -4.54
CA ASN A 5 -3.02 -6.01 -3.96
C ASN A 5 -1.90 -5.97 -2.91
N ASP A 6 -2.07 -6.74 -1.83
CA ASP A 6 -1.03 -6.98 -0.84
C ASP A 6 0.11 -7.80 -1.49
N GLU A 7 1.31 -7.23 -1.55
CA GLU A 7 2.45 -7.84 -2.23
C GLU A 7 3.14 -8.94 -1.40
N ARG A 8 2.73 -9.18 -0.14
CA ARG A 8 3.41 -10.11 0.78
C ARG A 8 3.33 -11.59 0.39
N GLU A 9 2.48 -11.99 -0.56
CA GLU A 9 2.35 -13.41 -0.95
C GLU A 9 3.36 -13.90 -2.00
N ASN A 10 4.17 -13.04 -2.63
CA ASN A 10 5.02 -13.46 -3.75
C ASN A 10 6.40 -14.05 -3.36
N GLY A 11 6.63 -14.28 -2.05
CA GLY A 11 7.96 -14.60 -1.51
C GLY A 11 8.26 -16.07 -1.16
N ARG A 12 7.37 -17.03 -1.40
CA ARG A 12 7.67 -18.45 -1.09
C ARG A 12 8.48 -19.07 -2.23
N THR A 13 9.79 -18.99 -2.05
CA THR A 13 10.84 -19.65 -2.85
C THR A 13 10.47 -21.10 -3.16
N SER A 14 10.33 -21.42 -4.44
CA SER A 14 10.27 -22.79 -4.93
C SER A 14 11.55 -23.52 -4.51
N ARG A 15 11.48 -24.43 -3.52
CA ARG A 15 12.50 -25.48 -3.42
C ARG A 15 12.23 -26.44 -4.57
N GLU A 16 13.10 -26.42 -5.58
CA GLU A 16 13.07 -27.43 -6.65
C GLU A 16 13.39 -28.80 -6.06
N PRO A 17 12.51 -29.82 -6.20
CA PRO A 17 12.95 -31.19 -6.07
C PRO A 17 13.59 -31.63 -7.38
N HIS A 18 14.80 -32.15 -7.27
CA HIS A 18 15.54 -32.81 -8.33
C HIS A 18 14.67 -33.94 -8.93
N ALA A 19 14.32 -33.86 -10.22
CA ALA A 19 13.46 -34.83 -10.89
C ALA A 19 14.14 -35.42 -12.13
N ASP A 20 14.41 -36.73 -12.07
CA ASP A 20 14.63 -37.61 -13.21
C ASP A 20 13.27 -37.95 -13.86
N GLY A 21 13.26 -37.98 -15.20
CA GLY A 21 12.35 -38.80 -15.99
C GLY A 21 10.86 -38.41 -16.11
N ARG A 22 10.54 -37.85 -17.29
CA ARG A 22 9.26 -37.98 -18.05
C ARG A 22 7.99 -37.28 -17.53
N ASP A 23 7.28 -36.73 -18.53
CA ASP A 23 5.88 -36.29 -18.56
C ASP A 23 5.44 -35.00 -17.87
N GLY A 24 4.71 -34.20 -18.65
CA GLY A 24 3.92 -33.07 -18.17
C GLY A 24 4.50 -31.73 -18.57
N LYS A 25 4.11 -31.23 -19.74
CA LYS A 25 4.23 -29.81 -20.10
C LYS A 25 3.36 -28.98 -19.14
N GLN A 26 3.86 -28.71 -17.94
CA GLN A 26 3.28 -27.69 -17.06
C GLN A 26 3.63 -26.34 -17.64
N ARG A 27 2.74 -25.83 -18.51
CA ARG A 27 2.61 -24.40 -18.69
C ARG A 27 2.08 -23.86 -17.37
N ALA A 28 2.98 -23.50 -16.45
CA ALA A 28 2.64 -22.60 -15.37
C ALA A 28 2.15 -21.31 -16.04
N LYS A 29 0.84 -21.17 -16.19
CA LYS A 29 0.22 -19.91 -16.53
C LYS A 29 0.64 -18.98 -15.41
N ALA A 30 1.61 -18.11 -15.67
CA ALA A 30 1.76 -16.89 -14.92
C ALA A 30 0.36 -16.27 -14.85
N ARG A 31 -0.29 -16.36 -13.69
CA ARG A 31 -1.52 -15.63 -13.45
C ARG A 31 -1.10 -14.16 -13.48
N ARG A 32 -1.12 -13.58 -14.67
CA ARG A 32 -1.20 -12.14 -14.85
C ARG A 32 -2.61 -11.77 -14.40
N THR A 33 -2.83 -11.75 -13.09
CA THR A 33 -3.93 -10.99 -12.53
C THR A 33 -3.69 -9.56 -12.98
N ALA A 34 -4.61 -9.03 -13.78
CA ALA A 34 -4.63 -7.61 -14.06
C ALA A 34 -4.68 -6.91 -12.69
N VAL A 35 -3.60 -6.21 -12.34
CA VAL A 35 -3.53 -5.44 -11.10
C VAL A 35 -4.53 -4.29 -11.26
N GLN A 36 -5.66 -4.40 -10.56
CA GLN A 36 -6.65 -3.33 -10.51
C GLN A 36 -6.28 -2.41 -9.36
N GLU A 37 -5.46 -1.42 -9.67
CA GLU A 37 -5.23 -0.29 -8.77
C GLU A 37 -6.45 0.63 -8.81
N THR A 38 -7.02 0.92 -7.64
CA THR A 38 -8.13 1.89 -7.53
C THR A 38 -7.63 3.12 -6.81
N PHE A 39 -7.55 4.25 -7.51
CA PHE A 39 -7.16 5.52 -6.91
C PHE A 39 -8.20 6.01 -5.91
N VAL A 40 -7.74 6.48 -4.76
CA VAL A 40 -8.56 7.13 -3.75
C VAL A 40 -8.05 8.54 -3.49
N ASN A 41 -8.94 9.51 -3.66
CA ASN A 41 -8.65 10.92 -3.47
C ASN A 41 -9.23 11.39 -2.13
N PRO A 42 -8.46 12.16 -1.34
CA PRO A 42 -9.00 12.77 -0.14
C PRO A 42 -10.08 13.80 -0.51
N VAL A 43 -11.10 13.92 0.32
CA VAL A 43 -12.08 15.01 0.24
C VAL A 43 -11.63 16.26 0.98
N ARG A 44 -10.71 16.12 1.94
CA ARG A 44 -10.03 17.23 2.61
C ARG A 44 -8.59 16.84 2.94
N VAL A 45 -7.71 17.81 2.84
CA VAL A 45 -6.32 17.73 3.29
C VAL A 45 -6.08 18.91 4.23
N PHE A 46 -5.51 18.63 5.40
CA PHE A 46 -5.08 19.66 6.34
C PHE A 46 -3.57 19.65 6.43
N ASP A 47 -3.01 20.84 6.66
CA ASP A 47 -1.58 21.07 6.82
C ASP A 47 -0.79 20.50 5.64
N GLU A 48 -1.17 20.83 4.39
CA GLU A 48 -0.56 20.29 3.14
C GLU A 48 0.92 20.68 2.98
N ILE A 49 1.74 20.22 3.91
CA ILE A 49 3.14 20.56 4.06
C ILE A 49 3.90 19.64 3.12
N THR A 50 4.59 20.28 2.18
CA THR A 50 5.35 19.63 1.12
C THR A 50 6.87 19.67 1.36
N ARG A 51 7.29 20.31 2.47
CA ARG A 51 8.70 20.45 2.86
C ARG A 51 8.85 20.12 4.35
N VAL A 52 9.88 19.35 4.66
CA VAL A 52 10.28 19.01 6.04
C VAL A 52 11.70 19.51 6.22
N ASP A 53 11.92 20.38 7.20
CA ASP A 53 13.25 20.87 7.53
C ASP A 53 14.04 19.83 8.34
N ALA A 54 15.35 20.05 8.50
CA ALA A 54 16.21 19.15 9.27
C ALA A 54 15.72 19.05 10.72
N GLU A 55 15.69 17.83 11.26
CA GLU A 55 15.24 17.54 12.63
C GLU A 55 13.79 17.98 12.95
N ALA A 56 12.99 18.30 11.93
CA ALA A 56 11.59 18.66 12.08
C ALA A 56 10.66 17.46 11.90
N MET A 57 9.49 17.53 12.54
CA MET A 57 8.37 16.63 12.31
C MET A 57 7.20 17.43 11.74
N VAL A 58 6.59 16.91 10.67
CA VAL A 58 5.37 17.48 10.08
C VAL A 58 4.24 16.48 10.17
N ARG A 59 3.01 16.97 10.10
CA ARG A 59 1.81 16.14 10.12
C ARG A 59 0.87 16.60 9.01
N ASN A 60 0.52 15.69 8.11
CA ASN A 60 -0.51 15.91 7.10
C ASN A 60 -1.72 15.04 7.46
N VAL A 61 -2.93 15.60 7.45
CA VAL A 61 -4.17 14.86 7.72
C VAL A 61 -4.99 14.74 6.45
N PHE A 62 -5.28 13.50 6.04
CA PHE A 62 -6.06 13.19 4.86
C PHE A 62 -7.42 12.61 5.25
N VAL A 63 -8.50 13.25 4.82
CA VAL A 63 -9.86 12.77 5.05
C VAL A 63 -10.40 12.19 3.76
N PHE A 64 -10.91 10.95 3.83
CA PHE A 64 -11.52 10.28 2.69
C PHE A 64 -13.02 10.11 2.89
N ARG A 65 -13.78 9.96 1.80
CA ARG A 65 -15.13 9.37 1.90
C ARG A 65 -15.00 7.95 2.42
N LYS A 66 -16.03 7.44 3.08
CA LYS A 66 -16.09 6.02 3.42
C LYS A 66 -15.95 5.18 2.15
N PHE A 67 -14.99 4.26 2.15
CA PHE A 67 -14.79 3.26 1.10
C PHE A 67 -14.46 1.91 1.75
N THR A 68 -14.50 0.85 0.95
CA THR A 68 -14.17 -0.51 1.38
C THR A 68 -12.79 -0.88 0.90
N ILE A 69 -11.94 -1.42 1.78
CA ILE A 69 -10.72 -2.12 1.41
C ILE A 69 -11.04 -3.62 1.47
N PRO A 70 -10.98 -4.34 0.33
CA PRO A 70 -11.12 -5.80 0.32
C PRO A 70 -10.01 -6.48 1.15
N ASP A 71 -10.29 -7.67 1.68
CA ASP A 71 -9.36 -8.39 2.56
C ASP A 71 -8.01 -8.75 1.90
N ASP A 72 -7.98 -8.90 0.57
CA ASP A 72 -6.78 -9.21 -0.23
C ASP A 72 -6.06 -7.95 -0.76
N LYS A 73 -6.44 -6.77 -0.26
CA LYS A 73 -5.91 -5.48 -0.70
C LYS A 73 -5.48 -4.61 0.47
N ALA A 74 -4.64 -3.64 0.14
CA ALA A 74 -4.18 -2.61 1.06
C ALA A 74 -4.34 -1.22 0.46
N LEU A 75 -4.57 -0.23 1.33
CA LEU A 75 -4.40 1.18 0.97
C LEU A 75 -2.92 1.51 0.98
N VAL A 76 -2.41 1.92 -0.18
CA VAL A 76 -1.02 2.30 -0.39
C VAL A 76 -0.92 3.82 -0.53
N MET A 77 -0.06 4.41 0.30
CA MET A 77 0.38 5.79 0.20
C MET A 77 1.85 5.81 -0.21
N GLU A 78 2.17 6.55 -1.28
CA GLU A 78 3.52 6.71 -1.76
C GLU A 78 3.88 8.20 -1.70
N VAL A 79 5.05 8.49 -1.12
CA VAL A 79 5.58 9.84 -0.98
C VAL A 79 6.94 9.89 -1.67
N TYR A 80 7.08 10.83 -2.61
CA TYR A 80 8.30 11.05 -3.37
C TYR A 80 8.89 12.40 -3.00
N GLU A 81 10.20 12.42 -2.77
CA GLU A 81 10.92 13.67 -2.64
C GLU A 81 11.11 14.31 -4.01
N ARG A 82 10.61 15.53 -4.19
CA ARG A 82 10.77 16.28 -5.45
C ARG A 82 12.26 16.51 -5.72
N ASN A 83 12.73 16.08 -6.89
CA ASN A 83 14.13 16.15 -7.31
C ASN A 83 15.11 15.42 -6.37
N GLY A 84 14.62 14.48 -5.57
CA GLY A 84 15.42 13.65 -4.68
C GLY A 84 15.39 12.18 -5.07
N GLY A 85 16.12 11.36 -4.32
CA GLY A 85 16.10 9.90 -4.48
C GLY A 85 15.23 9.17 -3.47
N ARG A 86 14.63 9.89 -2.50
CA ARG A 86 13.85 9.27 -1.41
C ARG A 86 12.43 8.94 -1.86
N HIS A 87 12.04 7.68 -1.69
CA HIS A 87 10.69 7.15 -1.91
C HIS A 87 10.24 6.39 -0.67
N GLN A 88 9.13 6.80 -0.08
CA GLN A 88 8.52 6.12 1.05
C GLN A 88 7.19 5.52 0.61
N ARG A 89 6.97 4.26 0.96
CA ARG A 89 5.74 3.51 0.71
C ARG A 89 5.14 3.09 2.03
N PHE A 90 3.88 3.45 2.27
CA PHE A 90 3.11 3.06 3.44
C PHE A 90 1.97 2.16 3.00
N GLU A 91 1.85 1.00 3.64
CA GLU A 91 0.84 -0.01 3.33
C GLU A 91 -0.08 -0.22 4.53
N ILE A 92 -1.36 0.09 4.31
CA ILE A 92 -2.40 0.09 5.32
C ILE A 92 -3.41 -1.02 4.96
N GLU A 93 -3.24 -2.15 5.61
CA GLU A 93 -4.15 -3.30 5.54
C GLU A 93 -5.40 -3.06 6.39
N ASN A 94 -6.45 -3.86 6.14
CA ASN A 94 -7.66 -3.87 6.95
C ASN A 94 -7.35 -4.08 8.45
N SER A 95 -6.42 -4.97 8.79
CA SER A 95 -5.98 -5.25 10.17
C SER A 95 -5.48 -4.00 10.90
N ARG A 96 -4.73 -3.13 10.20
CA ARG A 96 -4.24 -1.86 10.76
C ARG A 96 -5.35 -0.85 10.98
N LEU A 97 -6.37 -0.84 10.12
CA LEU A 97 -7.53 0.05 10.28
C LEU A 97 -8.42 -0.39 11.44
N VAL A 98 -8.68 -1.69 11.56
CA VAL A 98 -9.47 -2.23 12.69
C VAL A 98 -8.77 -1.98 14.02
N GLY A 99 -7.44 -2.06 14.06
CA GLY A 99 -6.64 -1.72 15.24
C GLY A 99 -6.33 -0.23 15.41
N ALA A 100 -6.83 0.64 14.52
CA ALA A 100 -6.54 2.06 14.61
C ALA A 100 -7.30 2.69 15.78
N ARG A 101 -6.67 3.69 16.40
CA ARG A 101 -7.33 4.48 17.45
C ARG A 101 -8.35 5.41 16.82
N GLU A 102 -9.58 5.39 17.36
CA GLU A 102 -10.58 6.41 17.00
C GLU A 102 -10.07 7.80 17.36
N MET A 103 -10.37 8.77 16.49
CA MET A 103 -10.07 10.17 16.74
C MET A 103 -11.37 10.89 17.09
N ASP A 104 -11.60 11.12 18.38
CA ASP A 104 -12.79 11.81 18.88
C ASP A 104 -12.87 13.26 18.38
N GLU A 105 -11.72 13.94 18.35
CA GLU A 105 -11.60 15.32 17.88
C GLU A 105 -10.38 15.49 17.00
N LEU A 106 -10.60 16.11 15.83
CA LEU A 106 -9.52 16.58 14.99
C LEU A 106 -9.20 18.03 15.37
N LYS A 107 -8.21 18.22 16.25
CA LYS A 107 -7.62 19.54 16.50
C LYS A 107 -6.66 19.87 15.35
N ILE A 108 -7.07 20.81 14.52
CA ILE A 108 -6.26 21.43 13.47
C ILE A 108 -5.97 22.81 14.03
N GLU A 109 -4.70 23.09 14.31
CA GLU A 109 -4.26 24.39 14.83
C GLU A 109 -4.13 25.43 13.71
#